data_AF-A0A5K1BW64-F1
#
_entry.id   AF-A0A5K1BW64-F1
#
_cell.length_a   1.000
_cell.length_b   1.000
_cell.length_c   1.000
_cell.angle_alpha   90.00
_cell.angle_beta   90.00
_cell.angle_gamma   90.00
#
_symmetry.space_group_name_H-M   'P 1'
#
loop_
_entity.id
_entity.type
_entity.pdbx_description
1 polymer ?
#
loop_
_entity_poly.entity_id
_entity_poly.type
_entity_poly.pdbx_seq_one_letter_code
_entity_poly.pdbx_strand_id
1 'polypeptide(L)'
;AANSNVRQNALILLVELFPLEDPDATKEVKDNLLNRQFFLMEKLLFDDCPDVRASAVEGVCRVLCLYWEIIPPSITTKMLTKLFDDLSHDVCSNVRLSVLNGILYLLTNAQSHEVLKVLLPKLGHALQDPVLSVRVAACDLLLAIRDASSIQFCK
;
A
#
# COMPACT_ATOMS: atom_id res chain seq x y z
N ALA A 1 22.99 -1.95 -8.05
CA ALA A 1 22.06 -1.09 -7.29
C ALA A 1 22.78 -0.52 -6.06
N ALA A 2 22.32 0.60 -5.48
CA ALA A 2 22.78 1.03 -4.14
C ALA A 2 22.46 -0.04 -3.09
N ASN A 3 23.06 0.00 -1.89
CA ASN A 3 22.74 -0.99 -0.84
C ASN A 3 21.29 -0.87 -0.33
N SER A 4 20.76 -1.90 0.34
CA SER A 4 19.37 -1.94 0.80
C SER A 4 19.03 -0.80 1.77
N ASN A 5 19.90 -0.50 2.72
CA ASN A 5 19.67 0.58 3.70
C ASN A 5 19.54 1.96 3.02
N VAL A 6 20.35 2.25 2.01
CA VAL A 6 20.25 3.50 1.23
C VAL A 6 18.94 3.54 0.46
N ARG A 7 18.50 2.42 -0.13
CA ARG A 7 17.22 2.35 -0.84
C ARG A 7 16.03 2.54 0.12
N GLN A 8 16.06 1.91 1.28
CA GLN A 8 15.04 2.04 2.31
C GLN A 8 14.95 3.48 2.84
N ASN A 9 16.09 4.09 3.19
CA ASN A 9 16.12 5.48 3.65
C ASN A 9 15.64 6.46 2.57
N ALA A 10 16.02 6.25 1.32
CA ALA A 10 15.54 7.08 0.20
C ALA A 10 14.03 6.95 -0.01
N LEU A 11 13.48 5.75 0.16
CA LEU A 11 12.04 5.50 0.11
C LEU A 11 11.31 6.23 1.24
N ILE A 12 11.81 6.13 2.48
CA ILE A 12 11.21 6.81 3.63
C ILE A 12 11.12 8.31 3.37
N LEU A 13 12.23 8.93 2.93
CA LEU A 13 12.25 10.35 2.58
C LEU A 13 11.28 10.69 1.45
N LEU A 14 11.19 9.85 0.42
CA LEU A 14 10.25 10.04 -0.68
C LEU A 14 8.79 10.02 -0.19
N VAL A 15 8.45 9.10 0.70
CA VAL A 15 7.09 8.96 1.26
C VAL A 15 6.76 10.11 2.21
N GLU A 16 7.71 10.54 3.05
CA GLU A 16 7.52 11.66 3.98
C GLU A 16 7.33 13.00 3.28
N LEU A 17 7.99 13.20 2.13
CA LEU A 17 7.91 14.41 1.34
C LEU A 17 6.88 14.35 0.21
N PHE A 18 6.14 13.25 0.07
CA PHE A 18 5.16 13.10 -0.99
C PHE A 18 3.96 14.05 -0.78
N PRO A 19 3.41 14.65 -1.85
CA PRO A 19 3.97 14.73 -3.19
C PRO A 19 5.08 15.77 -3.27
N LEU A 20 6.23 15.39 -3.85
CA LEU A 20 7.27 16.35 -4.21
C LEU A 20 6.78 17.17 -5.41
N GLU A 21 6.59 18.47 -5.19
CA GLU A 21 6.15 19.41 -6.22
C GLU A 21 6.94 20.72 -6.13
N ASP A 22 7.17 21.33 -7.29
CA ASP A 22 7.64 22.72 -7.40
C ASP A 22 6.41 23.60 -7.67
N PRO A 23 6.05 24.53 -6.77
CA PRO A 23 4.85 25.36 -6.94
C PRO A 23 4.87 26.19 -8.23
N ASP A 24 6.05 26.59 -8.69
CA ASP A 24 6.24 27.45 -9.86
C ASP A 24 6.34 26.66 -11.19
N ALA A 25 6.39 25.32 -11.11
CA ALA A 25 6.46 24.46 -12.28
C ALA A 25 5.14 24.41 -13.07
N THR A 26 5.27 24.18 -14.39
CA THR A 26 4.11 23.95 -15.27
C THR A 26 3.39 22.66 -14.88
N LYS A 27 2.10 22.56 -15.24
CA LYS A 27 1.29 21.36 -15.00
C LYS A 27 1.95 20.09 -15.56
N GLU A 28 2.48 20.16 -16.77
CA GLU A 28 3.16 19.03 -17.41
C GLU A 28 4.38 18.55 -16.61
N VAL A 29 5.19 19.47 -16.06
CA VAL A 29 6.34 19.12 -15.24
C VAL A 29 5.90 18.49 -13.92
N LYS A 30 4.86 19.02 -13.28
CA LYS A 30 4.25 18.46 -12.07
C LYS A 30 3.74 17.04 -12.31
N ASP A 31 2.97 16.83 -13.37
CA ASP A 31 2.41 15.52 -13.72
C ASP A 31 3.52 14.50 -14.01
N ASN A 32 4.58 14.89 -14.72
CA ASN A 32 5.74 14.03 -14.98
C ASN A 32 6.50 13.67 -13.69
N LEU A 33 6.72 14.64 -12.80
CA LEU A 33 7.38 14.40 -11.51
C LEU A 33 6.55 13.46 -10.64
N LEU A 34 5.23 13.66 -10.57
CA LEU A 34 4.32 12.81 -9.83
C LEU A 34 4.31 11.37 -10.37
N ASN A 35 4.22 11.20 -11.69
CA ASN A 35 4.33 9.89 -12.34
C ASN A 35 5.66 9.19 -12.03
N ARG A 36 6.77 9.93 -11.98
CA ARG A 36 8.06 9.39 -11.60
C ARG A 36 8.10 8.92 -10.14
N GLN A 37 7.46 9.66 -9.23
CA GLN A 37 7.36 9.24 -7.82
C GLN A 37 6.58 7.93 -7.68
N PHE A 38 5.45 7.78 -8.38
CA PHE A 38 4.71 6.52 -8.41
C PHE A 38 5.54 5.37 -8.99
N PHE A 39 6.24 5.60 -10.10
CA PHE A 39 7.10 4.60 -10.71
C PHE A 39 8.21 4.12 -9.74
N LEU A 40 8.81 5.04 -8.98
CA LEU A 40 9.85 4.69 -8.01
C LEU A 40 9.30 3.87 -6.84
N MET A 41 8.15 4.26 -6.28
CA MET A 41 7.48 3.46 -5.24
C MET A 41 7.09 2.08 -5.75
N GLU A 42 6.52 2.00 -6.95
CA GLU A 42 6.16 0.73 -7.61
C GLU A 42 7.37 -0.18 -7.79
N LYS A 43 8.51 0.37 -8.21
CA LYS A 43 9.74 -0.40 -8.37
C LYS A 43 10.21 -0.99 -7.04
N LEU A 44 10.06 -0.26 -5.95
CA LEU A 44 10.52 -0.69 -4.63
C LEU A 44 9.58 -1.71 -3.97
N LEU A 45 8.32 -1.80 -4.40
CA LEU A 45 7.44 -2.91 -4.01
C LEU A 45 8.03 -4.27 -4.42
N PHE A 46 8.82 -4.34 -5.49
CA PHE A 46 9.45 -5.58 -5.98
C PHE A 46 10.96 -5.57 -5.85
N ASP A 47 11.47 -4.88 -4.83
CA ASP A 47 12.90 -4.87 -4.52
C ASP A 47 13.40 -6.27 -4.08
N ASP A 48 14.66 -6.59 -4.39
CA ASP A 48 15.26 -7.88 -4.01
C ASP A 48 15.32 -8.09 -2.49
N CYS A 49 15.42 -6.99 -1.71
CA CYS A 49 15.50 -7.02 -0.26
C CYS A 49 14.09 -7.00 0.36
N PRO A 50 13.70 -8.02 1.15
CA PRO A 50 12.37 -8.08 1.77
C PRO A 50 12.04 -6.89 2.67
N ASP A 51 13.03 -6.36 3.38
CA ASP A 51 12.82 -5.20 4.27
C ASP A 51 12.50 -3.93 3.47
N VAL A 52 13.09 -3.78 2.28
CA VAL A 52 12.75 -2.68 1.37
C VAL A 52 11.34 -2.86 0.83
N ARG A 53 10.94 -4.08 0.45
CA ARG A 53 9.57 -4.36 0.00
C ARG A 53 8.54 -4.07 1.09
N ALA A 54 8.79 -4.52 2.32
CA ALA A 54 7.92 -4.26 3.47
C ALA A 54 7.73 -2.75 3.72
N SER A 55 8.83 -1.98 3.73
CA SER A 55 8.75 -0.51 3.83
C SER A 55 8.05 0.13 2.64
N ALA A 56 8.20 -0.42 1.43
CA ALA A 56 7.51 0.10 0.24
C ALA A 56 6.01 -0.12 0.31
N VAL A 57 5.57 -1.27 0.81
CA VAL A 57 4.15 -1.56 1.06
C VAL A 57 3.56 -0.54 2.04
N GLU A 58 4.22 -0.31 3.18
CA GLU A 58 3.79 0.67 4.17
C GLU A 58 3.73 2.09 3.59
N GLY A 59 4.77 2.47 2.84
CA GLY A 59 4.86 3.77 2.19
C GLY A 59 3.75 4.00 1.15
N VAL A 60 3.50 3.01 0.28
CA VAL A 60 2.43 3.08 -0.72
C VAL A 60 1.06 3.16 -0.04
N CYS A 61 0.79 2.36 0.99
CA CYS A 61 -0.48 2.42 1.72
C CYS A 61 -0.66 3.78 2.41
N ARG A 62 0.41 4.35 2.97
CA ARG A 62 0.38 5.70 3.56
C ARG A 62 0.06 6.77 2.51
N VAL A 63 0.74 6.74 1.37
CA VAL A 63 0.51 7.70 0.27
C VAL A 63 -0.91 7.60 -0.27
N LEU A 64 -1.39 6.38 -0.55
CA LEU A 64 -2.77 6.15 -0.98
C LEU A 64 -3.77 6.68 0.05
N CYS A 65 -3.57 6.41 1.34
CA CYS A 65 -4.47 6.85 2.39
C CYS A 65 -4.57 8.38 2.49
N LEU A 66 -3.42 9.08 2.44
CA LEU A 66 -3.35 10.53 2.68
C LEU A 66 -3.70 11.37 1.45
N TYR A 67 -3.45 10.86 0.24
CA TYR A 67 -3.55 11.63 -1.00
C TYR A 67 -4.55 11.04 -2.00
N TRP A 68 -5.52 10.25 -1.52
CA TRP A 68 -6.48 9.49 -2.33
C TRP A 68 -7.14 10.30 -3.46
N GLU A 69 -7.58 11.53 -3.18
CA GLU A 69 -8.26 12.40 -4.16
C GLU A 69 -7.33 12.95 -5.25
N ILE A 70 -6.04 13.06 -4.96
CA ILE A 70 -5.04 13.63 -5.88
C ILE A 70 -4.45 12.53 -6.76
N ILE A 71 -4.41 11.29 -6.27
CA ILE A 71 -3.84 10.16 -6.99
C ILE A 71 -4.80 9.70 -8.10
N PRO A 72 -4.32 9.58 -9.36
CA PRO A 72 -5.17 9.10 -10.44
C PRO A 72 -5.74 7.70 -10.15
N PRO A 73 -7.04 7.44 -10.40
CA PRO A 73 -7.67 6.15 -10.12
C PRO A 73 -6.97 4.94 -10.77
N SER A 74 -6.35 5.14 -11.94
CA SER A 74 -5.55 4.12 -12.63
C SER A 74 -4.30 3.73 -11.83
N ILE A 75 -3.64 4.68 -11.19
CA ILE A 75 -2.49 4.44 -10.31
C ILE A 75 -2.93 3.73 -9.04
N THR A 76 -4.01 4.21 -8.39
CA THR A 76 -4.60 3.56 -7.22
C THR A 76 -4.92 2.10 -7.49
N THR A 77 -5.63 1.82 -8.60
CA THR A 77 -5.97 0.46 -9.03
C THR A 77 -4.71 -0.38 -9.24
N LYS A 78 -3.72 0.15 -9.98
CA LYS A 78 -2.46 -0.54 -10.28
C LYS A 78 -1.66 -0.89 -9.02
N MET A 79 -1.64 -0.01 -8.02
CA MET A 79 -0.95 -0.24 -6.76
C MET A 79 -1.69 -1.27 -5.91
N LEU A 80 -3.01 -1.13 -5.76
CA LEU A 80 -3.82 -2.09 -5.00
C LEU A 80 -3.77 -3.50 -5.63
N THR A 81 -3.81 -3.63 -6.95
CA THR A 81 -3.66 -4.92 -7.62
C THR A 81 -2.36 -5.62 -7.19
N LYS A 82 -1.23 -4.91 -7.18
CA LYS A 82 0.04 -5.50 -6.72
C LYS A 82 -0.01 -5.91 -5.26
N LEU A 83 -0.54 -5.04 -4.40
CA LEU A 83 -0.63 -5.33 -2.96
C LEU A 83 -1.46 -6.58 -2.68
N PHE A 84 -2.62 -6.71 -3.35
CA PHE A 84 -3.56 -7.80 -3.13
C PHE A 84 -3.21 -9.09 -3.87
N ASP A 85 -2.70 -9.01 -5.09
CA ASP A 85 -2.48 -10.18 -5.94
C ASP A 85 -1.04 -10.71 -5.82
N ASP A 86 -0.05 -9.82 -5.67
CA ASP A 86 1.37 -10.19 -5.62
C ASP A 86 1.92 -10.20 -4.18
N LEU A 87 1.93 -9.04 -3.50
CA LEU A 87 2.65 -8.87 -2.23
C LEU A 87 1.97 -9.54 -1.04
N SER A 88 0.65 -9.78 -1.10
CA SER A 88 -0.06 -10.58 -0.10
C SER A 88 0.39 -12.05 -0.10
N HIS A 89 0.97 -12.52 -1.20
CA HIS A 89 1.53 -13.86 -1.38
C HIS A 89 3.07 -13.88 -1.37
N ASP A 90 3.71 -12.80 -0.92
CA ASP A 90 5.18 -12.70 -0.90
C ASP A 90 5.80 -13.87 -0.11
N VAL A 91 6.94 -14.36 -0.59
CA VAL A 91 7.68 -15.45 0.05
C VAL A 91 8.08 -15.10 1.50
N CYS A 92 8.31 -13.82 1.77
CA CYS A 92 8.69 -13.32 3.08
C CYS A 92 7.47 -12.86 3.89
N SER A 93 7.30 -13.42 5.09
CA SER A 93 6.14 -13.16 5.94
C SER A 93 6.05 -11.73 6.48
N ASN A 94 7.19 -11.03 6.63
CA ASN A 94 7.20 -9.62 7.01
C ASN A 94 6.55 -8.74 5.94
N VAL A 95 6.76 -9.04 4.65
CA VAL A 95 6.10 -8.32 3.55
C VAL A 95 4.59 -8.58 3.56
N ARG A 96 4.17 -9.84 3.70
CA ARG A 96 2.73 -10.19 3.82
C ARG A 96 2.07 -9.51 5.02
N LEU A 97 2.76 -9.45 6.16
CA LEU A 97 2.31 -8.73 7.35
C LEU A 97 2.16 -7.23 7.08
N SER A 98 3.14 -6.59 6.43
CA SER A 98 3.06 -5.18 6.04
C SER A 98 1.90 -4.90 5.09
N VAL A 99 1.52 -5.85 4.21
CA VAL A 99 0.31 -5.71 3.37
C VAL A 99 -0.93 -5.61 4.24
N LEU A 100 -1.15 -6.55 5.17
CA LEU A 100 -2.31 -6.53 6.06
C LEU A 100 -2.38 -5.25 6.90
N ASN A 101 -1.26 -4.84 7.49
CA ASN A 101 -1.16 -3.59 8.26
C ASN A 101 -1.41 -2.36 7.38
N GLY A 102 -0.92 -2.35 6.15
CA GLY A 102 -1.15 -1.29 5.18
C GLY A 102 -2.62 -1.19 4.75
N ILE A 103 -3.30 -2.32 4.52
CA ILE A 103 -4.74 -2.34 4.23
C ILE A 103 -5.56 -1.90 5.45
N LEU A 104 -5.16 -2.32 6.66
CA LEU A 104 -5.78 -1.85 7.90
C LEU A 104 -5.66 -0.32 8.04
N TYR A 105 -4.51 0.25 7.70
CA TYR A 105 -4.32 1.70 7.68
C TYR A 105 -5.19 2.37 6.60
N LEU A 106 -5.30 1.80 5.40
CA LEU A 106 -6.15 2.32 4.33
C LEU A 106 -7.63 2.36 4.71
N LEU A 107 -8.12 1.41 5.51
CA LEU A 107 -9.48 1.43 6.07
C LEU A 107 -9.77 2.62 7.00
N THR A 108 -8.77 3.42 7.35
CA THR A 108 -9.03 4.69 8.05
C THR A 108 -9.49 5.79 7.09
N ASN A 109 -9.24 5.63 5.79
CA ASN A 109 -9.75 6.52 4.74
C ASN A 109 -11.04 5.95 4.13
N ALA A 110 -12.17 6.58 4.46
CA ALA A 110 -13.49 6.20 3.98
C ALA A 110 -13.63 6.17 2.44
N GLN A 111 -12.84 6.96 1.72
CA GLN A 111 -12.88 6.98 0.25
C GLN A 111 -12.32 5.69 -0.38
N SER A 112 -11.51 4.94 0.36
CA SER A 112 -10.98 3.65 -0.08
C SER A 112 -11.99 2.50 0.06
N HIS A 113 -13.05 2.68 0.86
CA HIS A 113 -13.91 1.59 1.31
C HIS A 113 -14.62 0.88 0.16
N GLU A 114 -15.09 1.62 -0.85
CA GLU A 114 -15.80 1.01 -1.99
C GLU A 114 -14.90 0.04 -2.77
N VAL A 115 -13.64 0.41 -3.02
CA VAL A 115 -12.71 -0.48 -3.72
C VAL A 115 -12.20 -1.59 -2.80
N LEU A 116 -11.94 -1.29 -1.52
CA LEU A 116 -11.51 -2.30 -0.55
C LEU A 116 -12.58 -3.37 -0.33
N LYS A 117 -13.87 -3.00 -0.32
CA LYS A 117 -14.97 -3.96 -0.24
C LYS A 117 -14.90 -5.03 -1.34
N VAL A 118 -14.46 -4.68 -2.54
CA VAL A 118 -14.30 -5.65 -3.64
C VAL A 118 -13.04 -6.50 -3.47
N LEU A 119 -11.96 -5.92 -2.95
CA LEU A 119 -10.64 -6.57 -2.89
C LEU A 119 -10.41 -7.42 -1.64
N LEU A 120 -10.97 -7.04 -0.49
CA LEU A 120 -10.78 -7.70 0.80
C LEU A 120 -11.02 -9.22 0.78
N PRO A 121 -12.01 -9.79 0.06
CA PRO A 121 -12.16 -11.24 -0.03
C PRO A 121 -10.91 -11.97 -0.55
N LYS A 122 -10.06 -11.32 -1.36
CA LYS A 122 -8.81 -11.92 -1.87
C LYS A 122 -7.79 -12.20 -0.77
N LEU A 123 -7.87 -11.51 0.37
CA LEU A 123 -6.97 -11.70 1.52
C LEU A 123 -7.41 -12.83 2.45
N GLY A 124 -8.50 -13.55 2.14
CA GLY A 124 -9.01 -14.63 3.00
C GLY A 124 -7.99 -15.75 3.28
N HIS A 125 -7.03 -15.96 2.37
CA HIS A 125 -5.94 -16.92 2.55
C HIS A 125 -5.04 -16.60 3.77
N ALA A 126 -4.93 -15.32 4.16
CA ALA A 126 -4.06 -14.88 5.25
C ALA A 126 -4.48 -15.43 6.63
N LEU A 127 -5.74 -15.83 6.81
CA LEU A 127 -6.23 -16.50 8.02
C LEU A 127 -5.59 -17.88 8.23
N GLN A 128 -5.08 -18.49 7.15
CA GLN A 128 -4.41 -19.79 7.16
C GLN A 128 -2.89 -19.66 6.99
N ASP A 129 -2.34 -18.44 7.10
CA ASP A 129 -0.90 -18.22 6.95
C ASP A 129 -0.09 -19.04 7.97
N PRO A 130 1.04 -19.65 7.58
CA PRO A 130 1.88 -20.42 8.50
C PRO A 130 2.45 -19.59 9.66
N VAL A 131 2.54 -18.26 9.50
CA VAL A 131 3.09 -17.35 10.51
C VAL A 131 1.98 -16.75 11.36
N LEU A 132 2.10 -16.90 12.69
CA LEU A 132 1.10 -16.44 13.65
C LEU A 132 0.82 -14.93 13.55
N SER A 133 1.84 -14.09 13.40
CA SER A 133 1.66 -12.63 13.33
C SER A 133 0.83 -12.20 12.12
N VAL A 134 0.98 -12.88 10.97
CA VAL A 134 0.17 -12.63 9.78
C VAL A 134 -1.30 -13.00 10.04
N ARG A 135 -1.54 -14.15 10.69
CA ARG A 135 -2.92 -14.55 11.07
C ARG A 135 -3.56 -13.59 12.07
N VAL A 136 -2.81 -13.08 13.04
CA VAL A 136 -3.30 -12.07 13.98
C VAL A 136 -3.70 -10.79 13.24
N ALA A 137 -2.84 -10.27 12.36
CA ALA A 137 -3.16 -9.09 11.55
C ALA A 137 -4.37 -9.31 10.62
N ALA A 138 -4.57 -10.52 10.09
CA ALA A 138 -5.76 -10.86 9.32
C ALA A 138 -7.04 -10.83 10.17
N CYS A 139 -6.98 -11.31 11.42
CA CYS A 139 -8.08 -11.19 12.37
C CYS A 139 -8.36 -9.72 12.74
N ASP A 140 -7.33 -8.92 12.98
CA ASP A 140 -7.47 -7.48 13.27
C ASP A 140 -8.13 -6.74 12.10
N LEU A 141 -7.77 -7.11 10.85
CA LEU A 141 -8.41 -6.59 9.65
C LEU A 141 -9.91 -6.92 9.60
N LEU A 142 -10.32 -8.15 9.96
CA LEU A 142 -11.74 -8.52 10.03
C LEU A 142 -12.50 -7.73 11.10
N LEU A 143 -11.87 -7.46 12.24
CA LEU A 143 -12.46 -6.62 13.29
C LEU A 143 -12.66 -5.19 12.81
N ALA A 144 -11.66 -4.61 12.13
CA ALA A 144 -11.75 -3.27 11.56
C ALA A 144 -12.84 -3.16 10.48
N ILE A 145 -12.98 -4.19 9.64
CA ILE A 145 -14.04 -4.28 8.63
C ILE A 145 -15.42 -4.29 9.27
N ARG A 146 -15.61 -5.08 10.34
CA ARG A 146 -16.89 -5.15 11.07
C ARG A 146 -17.29 -3.77 11.60
N ASP A 147 -16.32 -3.01 12.08
CA ASP A 147 -16.55 -1.70 12.69
C ASP A 147 -16.69 -0.57 11.65
N ALA A 148 -16.23 -0.80 10.41
CA ALA A 148 -16.40 0.12 9.29
C ALA A 148 -17.85 0.09 8.75
N SER A 149 -18.68 1.03 9.20
CA SER A 149 -20.11 1.09 8.89
C SER A 149 -20.48 1.11 7.39
N SER A 150 -19.57 1.56 6.52
CA SER A 150 -19.76 1.59 5.06
C SER A 150 -19.42 0.26 4.38
N ILE A 151 -18.71 -0.65 5.04
CA ILE A 151 -18.29 -1.93 4.48
C ILE A 151 -19.29 -3.02 4.90
N GLN A 152 -20.45 -3.03 4.24
CA GLN A 152 -21.47 -4.06 4.45
C GLN A 152 -21.29 -5.22 3.46
N PHE A 153 -20.76 -6.35 3.93
CA PHE A 153 -20.61 -7.59 3.15
C PHE A 153 -21.88 -8.44 3.13
N CYS A 154 -22.76 -8.29 4.12
CA CYS A 154 -24.04 -8.97 4.20
C CYS A 154 -25.16 -7.94 4.34
N LYS A 155 -26.20 -8.05 3.52
CA LYS A 155 -27.55 -7.54 3.83
C LYS A 155 -28.38 -8.68 4.37
#